data_AF-A0A0F9KBR7-F1
#
_entry.id   AF-A0A0F9KBR7-F1
#
_cell.length_a   1.000
_cell.length_b   1.000
_cell.length_c   1.000
_cell.angle_alpha   90.00
_cell.angle_beta   90.00
_cell.angle_gamma   90.00
#
_symmetry.space_group_name_H-M   'P 1'
#
loop_
_entity.id
_entity.type
_entity.pdbx_description
1 polymer ?
#
loop_
_entity_poly.entity_id
_entity_poly.type
_entity_poly.pdbx_seq_one_letter_code
_entity_poly.pdbx_strand_id
1 'polypeptide(L)'
;MTKYNIIYADPPWMYLPRKNKKTSFGGGAAGQYPLMPLEDIKALSINDIADTNCALFLWATFPRLAEGLEVIKAWGFTYKTIGFNWIKTKMPNPKI
;
A
#
# COMPACT_ATOMS: atom_id res chain seq x y z
N MET A 1 -25.66 5.23 5.18
CA MET A 1 -24.38 5.35 4.46
C MET A 1 -24.26 4.16 3.52
N THR A 2 -23.87 4.38 2.27
CA THR A 2 -23.64 3.29 1.31
C THR A 2 -22.39 2.52 1.71
N LYS A 3 -22.50 1.18 1.75
CA LYS A 3 -21.37 0.28 1.99
C LYS A 3 -20.89 -0.31 0.67
N TYR A 4 -19.62 -0.69 0.61
CA TYR A 4 -18.98 -1.20 -0.59
C TYR A 4 -18.68 -2.69 -0.48
N ASN A 5 -18.95 -3.44 -1.54
CA ASN A 5 -18.57 -4.85 -1.67
C ASN A 5 -17.11 -5.04 -2.13
N ILE A 6 -16.47 -3.98 -2.63
CA ILE A 6 -15.06 -3.99 -3.04
C ILE A 6 -14.42 -2.69 -2.58
N ILE A 7 -13.28 -2.81 -1.90
CA ILE A 7 -12.42 -1.69 -1.51
C ILE A 7 -11.04 -1.91 -2.13
N TYR A 8 -10.53 -0.90 -2.84
CA TYR A 8 -9.15 -0.86 -3.33
C TYR A 8 -8.42 0.28 -2.62
N ALA A 9 -7.30 -0.01 -1.97
CA ALA A 9 -6.57 0.96 -1.16
C ALA A 9 -5.07 0.91 -1.45
N ASP A 10 -4.46 2.08 -1.62
CA ASP A 10 -3.01 2.28 -1.69
C ASP A 10 -2.60 3.30 -0.61
N PRO A 11 -2.36 2.85 0.63
CA PRO A 11 -2.02 3.74 1.72
C PRO A 11 -0.71 4.49 1.45
N PRO A 12 -0.57 5.75 1.92
CA PRO A 12 0.65 6.53 1.74
C PRO A 12 1.73 6.07 2.73
N TRP A 13 2.24 4.86 2.52
CA TRP A 13 3.20 4.19 3.40
C TRP A 13 4.37 5.09 3.76
N MET A 14 4.60 5.29 5.05
CA MET A 14 5.86 5.90 5.50
C MET A 14 7.03 5.04 5.04
N TYR A 15 8.10 5.64 4.53
CA TYR A 15 9.38 4.98 4.27
C TYR A 15 10.49 5.78 4.92
N LEU A 16 11.62 5.13 5.18
CA LEU A 16 12.82 5.87 5.57
C LEU A 16 13.17 6.86 4.46
N PRO A 17 13.48 8.13 4.80
CA PRO A 17 13.89 9.12 3.82
C PRO A 17 15.08 8.61 3.01
N ARG A 18 15.03 8.77 1.68
CA ARG A 18 16.20 8.45 0.85
C ARG A 18 17.36 9.35 1.24
N LYS A 19 18.52 8.74 1.54
CA LYS A 19 19.76 9.47 1.86
C LYS A 19 20.20 10.41 0.74
N ASN A 20 20.04 9.99 -0.52
CA ASN A 20 20.41 10.79 -1.68
C ASN A 20 19.17 11.30 -2.43
N LYS A 21 18.85 12.58 -2.24
CA LYS A 21 17.76 13.27 -2.95
C LYS A 21 18.11 13.67 -4.38
N LYS A 22 19.38 13.57 -4.80
CA LYS A 22 19.85 13.94 -6.15
C LYS A 22 19.68 12.82 -7.20
N THR A 23 18.89 11.79 -6.91
CA THR A 23 18.57 10.74 -7.89
C THR A 23 17.39 11.16 -8.76
N SER A 24 17.20 10.54 -9.93
CA SER A 24 16.01 10.73 -10.78
C SER A 24 14.68 10.44 -10.05
N PHE A 25 14.75 9.71 -8.94
CA PHE A 25 13.63 9.37 -8.07
C PHE A 25 13.50 10.31 -6.85
N GLY A 26 14.30 11.37 -6.77
CA GLY A 26 14.21 12.43 -5.77
C GLY A 26 14.17 11.93 -4.31
N GLY A 27 13.23 12.48 -3.54
CA GLY A 27 12.92 12.06 -2.17
C GLY A 27 12.11 10.76 -2.06
N GLY A 28 11.89 10.02 -3.16
CA GLY A 28 10.95 8.91 -3.20
C GLY A 28 9.51 9.39 -3.01
N ALA A 29 8.66 8.55 -2.41
CA ALA A 29 7.24 8.88 -2.16
C ALA A 29 7.06 10.18 -1.35
N ALA A 30 7.89 10.40 -0.32
CA ALA A 30 7.85 11.61 0.51
C ALA A 30 8.15 12.90 -0.27
N GLY A 31 8.78 12.81 -1.44
CA GLY A 31 9.00 13.96 -2.31
C GLY A 31 7.85 14.24 -3.27
N GLN A 32 6.79 13.43 -3.26
CA GLN A 32 5.65 13.52 -4.17
C GLN A 32 4.34 13.80 -3.41
N TYR A 33 4.17 13.21 -2.23
CA TYR A 33 2.99 13.39 -1.37
C TYR A 33 3.32 13.16 0.11
N PRO A 34 2.50 13.68 1.05
CA PRO A 34 2.63 13.38 2.47
C PRO A 34 2.46 11.89 2.75
N LEU A 35 3.30 11.35 3.64
CA LEU A 35 3.23 9.96 4.08
C LEU A 35 2.54 9.85 5.43
N MET A 36 2.03 8.66 5.74
CA MET A 36 1.28 8.36 6.96
C MET A 36 1.99 7.28 7.78
N PRO A 37 2.15 7.49 9.11
CA PRO A 37 2.57 6.44 10.04
C PRO A 37 1.66 5.20 9.97
N LEU A 38 2.22 4.03 10.30
CA LEU A 38 1.47 2.78 10.24
C LEU A 38 0.23 2.77 11.15
N GLU A 39 0.35 3.31 12.37
CA GLU A 39 -0.77 3.36 13.32
C GLU A 39 -1.93 4.22 12.78
N ASP A 40 -1.61 5.33 12.13
CA ASP A 40 -2.62 6.21 11.53
C ASP A 40 -3.33 5.51 10.35
N ILE A 41 -2.59 4.74 9.55
CA ILE A 41 -3.19 3.90 8.47
C ILE A 41 -4.14 2.86 9.08
N LYS A 42 -3.71 2.17 10.14
CA LYS A 42 -4.55 1.17 10.84
C LYS A 42 -5.81 1.79 11.47
N ALA A 43 -5.73 3.03 11.91
CA ALA A 43 -6.83 3.76 12.54
C ALA A 43 -7.90 4.29 11.56
N LEU A 44 -7.67 4.18 10.24
CA LEU A 44 -8.69 4.56 9.26
C LEU A 44 -9.95 3.71 9.42
N SER A 45 -11.12 4.36 9.45
CA SER A 45 -12.44 3.74 9.61
C SER A 45 -12.94 2.99 8.36
N ILE A 46 -12.11 2.12 7.77
CA ILE A 46 -12.46 1.34 6.57
C ILE A 46 -13.61 0.36 6.85
N ASN A 47 -13.70 -0.15 8.08
CA ASN A 47 -14.80 -1.00 8.54
C ASN A 47 -16.18 -0.34 8.43
N ASP A 48 -16.26 0.99 8.58
CA ASP A 48 -17.55 1.71 8.57
C ASP A 48 -18.16 1.76 7.17
N ILE A 49 -17.31 1.69 6.14
CA ILE A 49 -17.72 1.72 4.73
C ILE A 49 -17.73 0.33 4.07
N ALA A 50 -17.25 -0.70 4.76
CA ALA A 50 -17.24 -2.08 4.26
C ALA A 50 -18.60 -2.76 4.46
N ASP A 51 -19.08 -3.42 3.39
CA ASP A 51 -20.21 -4.33 3.47
C ASP A 51 -19.83 -5.66 4.16
N THR A 52 -20.81 -6.42 4.61
CA THR A 52 -20.63 -7.75 5.22
C THR A 52 -19.95 -8.71 4.25
N ASN A 53 -20.30 -8.63 2.97
CA ASN A 53 -19.64 -9.35 1.89
C ASN A 53 -18.76 -8.38 1.09
N CYS A 54 -17.56 -8.10 1.63
CA CYS A 54 -16.62 -7.16 1.07
C CYS A 54 -15.24 -7.80 0.81
N ALA A 55 -14.65 -7.49 -0.34
CA ALA A 55 -13.27 -7.82 -0.66
C ALA A 55 -12.37 -6.58 -0.59
N LEU A 56 -11.25 -6.70 0.12
CA LEU A 56 -10.21 -5.68 0.17
C LEU A 56 -9.04 -6.05 -0.75
N PHE A 57 -8.69 -5.15 -1.65
CA PHE A 57 -7.45 -5.15 -2.40
C PHE A 57 -6.53 -4.06 -1.85
N LEU A 58 -5.60 -4.45 -0.98
CA LEU A 58 -4.63 -3.54 -0.37
C LEU A 58 -3.31 -3.60 -1.14
N TRP A 59 -2.85 -2.45 -1.62
CA TRP A 59 -1.52 -2.32 -2.22
C TRP A 59 -0.45 -2.17 -1.14
N ALA A 60 0.56 -3.04 -1.20
CA ALA A 60 1.75 -2.95 -0.37
C ALA A 60 2.99 -3.29 -1.21
N THR A 61 4.13 -2.65 -0.91
CA THR A 61 5.41 -3.10 -1.45
C THR A 61 5.93 -4.29 -0.65
N PHE A 62 6.84 -5.08 -1.22
CA PHE A 62 7.46 -6.20 -0.49
C PHE A 62 8.12 -5.79 0.84
N PRO A 63 8.85 -4.66 0.94
CA PRO A 63 9.37 -4.17 2.23
C PRO A 63 8.31 -3.78 3.26
N ARG A 64 7.06 -3.57 2.84
CA ARG A 64 5.92 -3.22 3.70
C ARG A 64 4.87 -4.35 3.79
N LEU A 65 5.21 -5.56 3.36
CA LEU A 65 4.26 -6.65 3.31
C LEU A 65 3.77 -7.05 4.71
N ALA A 66 4.66 -7.08 5.71
CA ALA A 66 4.29 -7.39 7.08
C ALA A 66 3.28 -6.37 7.63
N GLU A 67 3.57 -5.08 7.46
CA GLU A 67 2.69 -3.98 7.84
C GLU A 67 1.37 -4.00 7.06
N GLY A 68 1.41 -4.36 5.77
CA GLY A 68 0.21 -4.57 4.96
C GLY A 68 -0.71 -5.65 5.55
N LEU A 69 -0.15 -6.76 6.03
CA LEU A 69 -0.91 -7.81 6.71
C LEU A 69 -1.50 -7.32 8.03
N GLU A 70 -0.77 -6.50 8.79
CA GLU A 70 -1.29 -5.84 9.99
C GLU A 70 -2.47 -4.93 9.67
N VAL A 71 -2.39 -4.13 8.60
CA VAL A 71 -3.46 -3.22 8.16
C VAL A 71 -4.70 -4.00 7.72
N ILE A 72 -4.54 -5.08 6.95
CA ILE A 72 -5.66 -5.96 6.57
C ILE A 72 -6.40 -6.44 7.83
N LYS A 73 -5.66 -6.90 8.85
CA LYS A 73 -6.23 -7.36 10.11
C LYS A 73 -6.90 -6.23 10.90
N ALA A 74 -6.25 -5.07 11.00
CA ALA A 74 -6.77 -3.91 11.74
C ALA A 74 -8.09 -3.40 11.13
N TRP A 75 -8.20 -3.42 9.81
CA TRP A 75 -9.42 -3.07 9.07
C TRP A 75 -10.44 -4.21 9.01
N GLY A 76 -10.35 -5.23 9.88
CA GLY A 76 -11.37 -6.26 10.01
C GLY A 76 -11.41 -7.31 8.89
N PHE A 77 -10.45 -7.29 7.95
CA PHE A 77 -10.39 -8.27 6.87
C PHE A 77 -9.51 -9.47 7.25
N THR A 78 -9.80 -10.62 6.65
CA THR A 78 -8.95 -11.81 6.74
C THR A 78 -8.10 -11.91 5.48
N TYR A 79 -6.77 -11.90 5.64
CA TYR A 79 -5.87 -12.15 4.51
C TYR A 79 -6.14 -13.54 3.89
N LYS A 80 -6.24 -13.58 2.55
CA LYS A 80 -6.45 -14.82 1.80
C LYS A 80 -5.25 -15.19 0.95
N THR A 81 -4.78 -14.27 0.12
CA THR A 81 -3.68 -14.51 -0.81
C THR A 81 -3.16 -13.19 -1.38
N ILE A 82 -2.08 -13.27 -2.15
CA ILE A 82 -1.64 -12.21 -3.06
C ILE A 82 -2.56 -12.22 -4.28
N GLY A 83 -3.45 -11.23 -4.38
CA GLY A 83 -4.33 -11.10 -5.55
C GLY A 83 -3.57 -10.72 -6.84
N PHE A 84 -2.58 -9.83 -6.71
CA PHE A 84 -1.75 -9.34 -7.81
C PHE A 84 -0.32 -9.10 -7.36
N ASN A 85 0.65 -9.47 -8.20
CA ASN A 85 2.07 -9.15 -7.98
C ASN A 85 2.58 -8.22 -9.09
N TRP A 86 2.98 -7.00 -8.73
CA TRP A 86 3.52 -6.04 -9.69
C TRP A 86 5.04 -6.22 -9.86
N ILE A 87 5.42 -7.08 -10.79
CA ILE A 87 6.82 -7.33 -11.13
C ILE A 87 7.28 -6.29 -12.15
N LYS A 88 8.25 -5.44 -11.76
CA LYS A 88 8.92 -4.51 -12.67
C LYS A 88 10.09 -5.21 -13.34
N THR A 89 9.95 -5.56 -14.61
CA THR A 89 11.03 -6.09 -15.41
C THR A 89 11.93 -4.96 -15.90
N LYS A 90 13.21 -5.26 -16.17
CA LYS A 90 14.07 -4.34 -16.91
C LYS A 90 13.78 -4.52 -18.38
N MET A 91 13.65 -3.44 -19.14
CA MET A 91 13.75 -3.55 -20.59
C MET A 91 15.17 -4.03 -20.94
N PRO A 92 15.34 -4.89 -21.97
CA PRO A 92 16.66 -5.24 -22.47
C PRO A 92 17.42 -3.96 -22.74
N ASN A 93 18.64 -3.86 -22.25
CA ASN A 93 19.48 -2.71 -22.52
C ASN A 93 20.03 -2.91 -23.94
N PRO A 94 19.64 -2.13 -24.97
CA PRO A 94 20.07 -2.36 -26.36
C PRO A 94 21.56 -2.08 -26.60
N LYS A 95 22.34 -1.87 -25.53
CA LYS A 95 23.76 -1.51 -25.54
C LYS A 95 24.66 -2.55 -24.84
N ILE A 96 24.12 -3.73 -24.49
CA ILE A 96 24.88 -4.91 -24.09
C ILE A 96 24.45 -6.06 -24.99
#